data_AF-L1NNN1-F1
#
_entry.id   AF-L1NNN1-F1
#
_cell.length_a   1.000
_cell.length_b   1.000
_cell.length_c   1.000
_cell.angle_alpha   90.00
_cell.angle_beta   90.00
_cell.angle_gamma   90.00
#
_symmetry.space_group_name_H-M   'P 1'
#
loop_
_entity.id
_entity.type
_entity.pdbx_description
1 polymer ?
#
loop_
_entity_poly.entity_id
_entity_poly.type
_entity_poly.pdbx_seq_one_letter_code
_entity_poly.pdbx_strand_id
1 'polypeptide(L)'
;MLGLAILFGLCIWLLLTLLAMVLGYKLGRRLTKKKWGRLFGMFTGFMLLMGGWITHWVVEYWQTKAYAASVCGLAGYKIYVPPEEWKKTVSEEEWKQMAEFKSWLVRPSQRNGPKTLVFEGEEYKIDSQIDNRLTSYERTIRKGYTMVWEDLIYDVKRKEVLFKAIHTHTGTSSGWESLEELKFWIDSIPNCES
;
A
#
# COMPACT_ATOMS: atom_id res chain seq x y z
N MET A 1 9.42 14.85 -27.88
CA MET A 1 8.11 15.34 -28.40
C MET A 1 7.04 15.35 -27.32
N LEU A 2 6.83 14.24 -26.57
CA LEU A 2 5.83 14.18 -25.49
C LEU A 2 6.06 15.19 -24.36
N GLY A 3 7.30 15.35 -23.90
CA GLY A 3 7.64 16.29 -22.81
C GLY A 3 7.35 17.76 -23.12
N LEU A 4 7.60 18.20 -24.36
CA LEU A 4 7.29 19.58 -24.78
C LEU A 4 5.78 19.83 -24.89
N ALA A 5 5.02 18.83 -25.34
CA ALA A 5 3.55 18.92 -25.37
C ALA A 5 2.96 19.01 -23.94
N ILE A 6 3.52 18.25 -22.99
CA ILE A 6 3.13 18.32 -21.57
C ILE A 6 3.43 19.70 -20.99
N LEU A 7 4.63 20.23 -21.21
CA LEU A 7 5.01 21.58 -20.75
C LEU A 7 4.11 22.67 -21.34
N PHE A 8 3.80 22.57 -22.63
CA PHE A 8 2.90 23.52 -23.29
C PHE A 8 1.48 23.44 -22.71
N GLY A 9 0.96 22.23 -22.46
CA GLY A 9 -0.31 22.02 -21.79
C GLY A 9 -0.35 22.63 -20.38
N LEU A 10 0.71 22.43 -19.58
CA LEU A 10 0.85 23.03 -18.26
C LEU A 10 0.87 24.56 -18.31
N CYS A 11 1.59 25.15 -19.28
CA CYS A 11 1.60 26.60 -19.48
C CYS A 11 0.21 27.15 -19.81
N ILE A 12 -0.53 26.50 -20.72
CA ILE A 12 -1.90 26.90 -21.06
C ILE A 12 -2.80 26.80 -19.81
N TRP A 13 -2.72 25.71 -19.06
CA TRP A 13 -3.51 25.56 -17.84
C TRP A 13 -3.17 26.64 -16.82
N LEU A 14 -1.89 26.94 -16.56
CA LEU A 14 -1.49 28.02 -15.66
C LEU A 14 -2.07 29.38 -16.09
N LEU A 15 -2.07 29.69 -17.39
CA LEU A 15 -2.68 30.91 -17.93
C LEU A 15 -4.20 30.94 -17.72
N LEU A 16 -4.90 29.83 -17.93
CA LEU A 16 -6.33 29.72 -17.67
C LEU A 16 -6.65 29.93 -16.18
N THR A 17 -5.83 29.37 -15.29
CA THR A 17 -5.96 29.55 -13.83
C THR A 17 -5.78 31.01 -13.42
N LEU A 18 -4.79 31.70 -14.00
CA LEU A 18 -4.59 33.14 -13.79
C LEU A 18 -5.79 33.95 -14.30
N LEU A 19 -6.32 33.64 -15.48
CA LEU A 19 -7.50 34.32 -16.03
C LEU A 19 -8.73 34.13 -15.15
N ALA A 20 -9.00 32.91 -14.68
CA ALA A 20 -10.11 32.63 -13.78
C ALA A 20 -9.98 33.39 -12.45
N MET A 21 -8.77 33.49 -11.89
CA MET A 21 -8.50 34.30 -10.70
C MET A 21 -8.76 35.80 -10.92
N VAL A 22 -8.35 36.35 -12.06
CA VAL A 22 -8.60 37.76 -12.41
C VAL A 22 -10.10 38.04 -12.59
N LEU A 23 -10.80 37.15 -13.28
CA LEU A 23 -12.26 37.24 -13.44
C LEU A 23 -12.98 37.14 -12.10
N GLY A 24 -12.58 36.18 -11.26
CA GLY A 24 -13.07 36.01 -9.89
C GLY A 24 -12.84 37.24 -9.03
N TYR A 25 -11.66 37.86 -9.09
CA TYR A 25 -11.36 39.12 -8.40
C TYR A 25 -12.27 40.26 -8.86
N LYS A 26 -12.51 40.38 -10.17
CA LYS A 26 -13.38 41.41 -10.75
C LYS A 26 -14.84 41.21 -10.35
N LEU A 27 -15.32 39.97 -10.32
CA LEU A 27 -16.66 39.59 -9.83
C LEU A 27 -16.79 39.87 -8.32
N GLY A 28 -15.82 39.46 -7.51
CA GLY A 28 -15.79 39.72 -6.07
C GLY A 28 -15.79 41.21 -5.72
N ARG A 29 -15.11 42.04 -6.52
CA ARG A 29 -15.15 43.51 -6.44
C ARG A 29 -16.53 44.09 -6.74
N ARG A 30 -17.30 43.48 -7.65
CA ARG A 30 -18.65 43.92 -8.02
C ARG A 30 -19.68 43.54 -6.96
N LEU A 31 -19.54 42.35 -6.38
CA LEU A 31 -20.47 41.83 -5.39
C LEU A 31 -20.26 42.43 -3.99
N THR A 32 -19.04 42.82 -3.63
CA THR A 32 -18.76 43.41 -2.32
C THR A 32 -17.71 44.53 -2.40
N LYS A 33 -17.91 45.60 -1.62
CA LYS A 33 -16.91 46.69 -1.47
C LYS A 33 -15.78 46.34 -0.49
N LYS A 34 -15.91 45.25 0.27
CA LYS A 34 -14.93 44.82 1.27
C LYS A 34 -13.73 44.17 0.59
N LYS A 35 -12.52 44.43 1.09
CA LYS A 35 -11.28 43.78 0.60
C LYS A 35 -11.39 42.24 0.59
N TRP A 36 -12.11 41.68 1.55
CA TRP A 36 -12.35 40.24 1.68
C TRP A 36 -13.09 39.60 0.50
N GLY A 37 -14.11 40.24 -0.08
CA GLY A 37 -14.82 39.60 -1.20
C GLY A 37 -14.05 39.63 -2.51
N ARG A 38 -13.08 40.52 -2.66
CA ARG A 38 -12.10 40.48 -3.77
C ARG A 38 -11.18 39.26 -3.66
N LEU A 39 -10.65 39.01 -2.46
CA LEU A 39 -9.82 37.85 -2.16
C LEU A 39 -10.62 36.56 -2.30
N PHE A 40 -11.85 36.52 -1.79
CA PHE A 40 -12.74 35.38 -1.94
C PHE A 40 -13.07 35.09 -3.41
N GLY A 41 -13.37 36.12 -4.21
CA GLY A 41 -13.59 35.97 -5.65
C GLY A 41 -12.37 35.38 -6.36
N MET A 42 -11.16 35.87 -6.05
CA MET A 42 -9.92 35.31 -6.59
C MET A 42 -9.74 33.83 -6.19
N PHE A 43 -9.96 33.49 -4.92
CA PHE A 43 -9.91 32.12 -4.41
C PHE A 43 -10.92 31.20 -5.11
N THR A 44 -12.15 31.64 -5.33
CA THR A 44 -13.16 30.85 -6.07
C THR A 44 -12.75 30.61 -7.52
N GLY A 45 -12.15 31.60 -8.19
CA GLY A 45 -11.61 31.43 -9.54
C GLY A 45 -10.45 30.42 -9.59
N PHE A 46 -9.58 30.42 -8.58
CA PHE A 46 -8.54 29.41 -8.42
C PHE A 46 -9.13 28.01 -8.17
N MET A 47 -10.06 27.90 -7.22
CA MET A 47 -10.72 26.63 -6.87
C MET A 47 -11.54 26.06 -8.03
N LEU A 48 -12.04 26.87 -8.95
CA LEU A 48 -12.77 26.39 -10.11
C LEU A 48 -11.87 25.53 -11.04
N LEU A 49 -10.59 25.90 -11.18
CA LEU A 49 -9.65 25.20 -12.06
C LEU A 49 -8.71 24.24 -11.33
N MET A 50 -8.42 24.48 -10.05
CA MET A 50 -7.51 23.65 -9.24
C MET A 50 -8.22 22.88 -8.13
N GLY A 51 -9.39 23.35 -7.70
CA GLY A 51 -10.08 22.84 -6.52
C GLY A 51 -10.64 21.44 -6.70
N GLY A 52 -10.99 21.02 -7.92
CA GLY A 52 -11.40 19.63 -8.17
C GLY A 52 -10.28 18.63 -7.86
N TRP A 53 -9.06 18.94 -8.29
CA TRP A 53 -7.88 18.10 -8.04
C TRP A 53 -7.50 18.06 -6.56
N ILE A 54 -7.47 19.22 -5.90
CA ILE A 54 -7.18 19.32 -4.46
C ILE A 54 -8.24 18.61 -3.64
N THR A 55 -9.53 18.80 -3.97
CA THR A 55 -10.64 18.16 -3.24
C THR A 55 -10.59 16.65 -3.40
N HIS A 56 -10.32 16.15 -4.62
CA HIS A 56 -10.11 14.73 -4.86
C HIS A 56 -8.98 14.19 -3.98
N TRP A 57 -7.82 14.83 -3.96
CA TRP A 57 -6.68 14.42 -3.13
C TRP A 57 -6.99 14.43 -1.63
N VAL A 58 -7.73 15.44 -1.14
CA VAL A 58 -8.14 15.50 0.28
C VAL A 58 -9.08 14.35 0.62
N VAL A 59 -10.08 14.07 -0.23
CA VAL A 59 -11.01 12.96 -0.02
C VAL A 59 -10.27 11.63 -0.03
N GLU A 60 -9.38 11.43 -0.99
CA GLU A 60 -8.56 10.24 -1.15
C GLU A 60 -7.60 10.04 0.04
N TYR A 61 -6.99 11.11 0.54
CA TYR A 61 -6.18 11.10 1.76
C TYR A 61 -6.99 10.59 2.96
N TRP A 62 -8.17 11.15 3.20
CA TRP A 62 -9.01 10.76 4.32
C TRP A 62 -9.50 9.32 4.21
N GLN A 63 -9.88 8.87 3.02
CA GLN A 63 -10.28 7.48 2.77
C GLN A 63 -9.11 6.52 3.02
N THR A 64 -7.92 6.84 2.50
CA THR A 64 -6.72 6.04 2.68
C THR A 64 -6.32 5.97 4.15
N LYS A 65 -6.29 7.10 4.84
CA LYS A 65 -5.98 7.18 6.28
C LYS A 65 -6.97 6.39 7.13
N ALA A 66 -8.26 6.53 6.86
CA ALA A 66 -9.30 5.79 7.58
C ALA A 66 -9.17 4.28 7.37
N TYR A 67 -8.91 3.85 6.13
CA TYR A 67 -8.72 2.45 5.82
C TYR A 67 -7.43 1.90 6.45
N ALA A 68 -6.31 2.60 6.33
CA ALA A 68 -5.04 2.24 6.98
C ALA A 68 -5.24 2.05 8.49
N ALA A 69 -5.89 3.01 9.17
CA ALA A 69 -6.21 2.88 10.59
C ALA A 69 -7.12 1.68 10.91
N SER A 70 -8.08 1.36 10.03
CA SER A 70 -8.99 0.21 10.23
C SER A 70 -8.28 -1.14 10.12
N VAL A 71 -7.23 -1.24 9.29
CA VAL A 71 -6.46 -2.48 9.13
C VAL A 71 -5.27 -2.56 10.07
N CYS A 72 -4.85 -1.47 10.71
CA CYS A 72 -3.76 -1.51 11.70
C CYS A 72 -4.02 -2.48 12.85
N GLY A 73 -5.27 -2.64 13.28
CA GLY A 73 -5.63 -3.62 14.31
C GLY A 73 -5.43 -5.08 13.88
N LEU A 74 -5.23 -5.33 12.58
CA LEU A 74 -4.92 -6.67 12.05
C LEU A 74 -3.41 -6.94 12.08
N ALA A 75 -2.56 -5.91 12.15
CA ALA A 75 -1.12 -6.08 12.12
C ALA A 75 -0.63 -6.83 13.37
N GLY A 76 0.38 -7.68 13.20
CA GLY A 76 0.97 -8.45 14.28
C GLY A 76 1.22 -9.89 13.88
N TYR A 77 1.37 -10.76 14.87
CA TYR A 77 1.64 -12.17 14.63
C TYR A 77 0.89 -13.07 15.61
N LYS A 78 0.66 -14.31 15.18
CA LYS A 78 0.02 -15.37 15.96
C LYS A 78 0.85 -16.64 15.84
N ILE A 79 1.29 -17.13 16.98
CA ILE A 79 2.01 -18.40 17.11
C ILE A 79 0.97 -19.48 17.42
N TYR A 80 0.83 -20.46 16.53
CA TYR A 80 -0.07 -21.60 16.71
C TYR A 80 0.65 -22.76 17.39
N VAL A 81 1.93 -22.95 17.06
CA VAL A 81 2.78 -23.97 17.66
C VAL A 81 4.01 -23.28 18.25
N PRO A 82 4.25 -23.36 19.57
CA PRO A 82 5.43 -22.79 20.19
C PRO A 82 6.73 -23.34 19.54
N PRO A 83 7.73 -22.49 19.27
CA PRO A 83 9.00 -22.93 18.65
C PRO A 83 9.68 -24.07 19.43
N GLU A 84 9.61 -24.05 20.76
CA GLU A 84 10.22 -25.05 21.64
C GLU A 84 9.51 -26.40 21.53
N GLU A 85 8.19 -26.39 21.34
CA GLU A 85 7.41 -27.62 21.13
C GLU A 85 7.67 -28.18 19.74
N TRP A 86 7.66 -27.31 18.72
CA TRP A 86 7.93 -27.72 17.35
C TRP A 86 9.34 -28.31 17.20
N LYS A 87 10.36 -27.69 17.80
CA LYS A 87 11.75 -28.17 17.75
C LYS A 87 11.93 -29.57 18.33
N LYS A 88 11.16 -29.98 19.35
CA LYS A 88 11.18 -31.36 19.87
C LYS A 88 10.78 -32.41 18.81
N THR A 89 10.06 -32.00 17.77
CA THR A 89 9.63 -32.88 16.66
C THR A 89 10.60 -32.92 15.49
N VAL A 90 11.72 -32.19 15.57
CA VAL A 90 12.74 -32.11 14.52
C VAL A 90 13.99 -32.82 15.03
N SER A 91 14.47 -33.83 14.30
CA SER A 91 15.71 -34.51 14.67
C SER A 91 16.92 -33.59 14.50
N GLU A 92 18.05 -33.90 15.13
CA GLU A 92 19.27 -33.10 14.97
C GLU A 92 19.83 -33.18 13.55
N GLU A 93 19.66 -34.31 12.86
CA GLU A 93 20.02 -34.46 11.45
C GLU A 93 19.13 -33.61 10.54
N GLU A 94 17.80 -33.65 10.74
CA GLU A 94 16.86 -32.79 10.01
C GLU A 94 17.21 -31.32 10.23
N TRP A 95 17.50 -30.93 11.48
CA TRP A 95 17.87 -29.56 11.83
C TRP A 95 19.13 -29.08 11.11
N LYS A 96 20.17 -29.92 11.02
CA LYS A 96 21.39 -29.61 10.25
C LYS A 96 21.10 -29.43 8.76
N GLN A 97 20.27 -30.31 8.18
CA GLN A 97 19.89 -30.20 6.77
C GLN A 97 19.09 -28.92 6.48
N MET A 98 18.26 -28.47 7.42
CA MET A 98 17.53 -27.20 7.30
C MET A 98 18.50 -26.02 7.29
N ALA A 99 19.54 -26.03 8.12
CA ALA A 99 20.54 -24.96 8.17
C ALA A 99 21.39 -24.86 6.88
N GLU A 100 21.61 -25.98 6.19
CA GLU A 100 22.37 -26.02 4.93
C GLU A 100 21.50 -25.78 3.68
N PHE A 101 20.18 -25.71 3.85
CA PHE A 101 19.24 -25.59 2.74
C PHE A 101 19.34 -24.22 2.05
N LYS A 102 19.25 -24.24 0.72
CA LYS A 102 19.34 -23.03 -0.12
C LYS A 102 18.01 -22.74 -0.80
N SER A 103 17.13 -22.04 -0.10
CA SER A 103 15.77 -21.69 -0.55
C SER A 103 15.72 -21.03 -1.92
N TRP A 104 16.68 -20.13 -2.21
CA TRP A 104 16.76 -19.40 -3.48
C TRP A 104 17.11 -20.27 -4.71
N LEU A 105 17.53 -21.53 -4.52
CA LEU A 105 17.78 -22.46 -5.62
C LEU A 105 16.51 -23.22 -6.05
N VAL A 106 15.45 -23.16 -5.25
CA VAL A 106 14.21 -23.91 -5.51
C VAL A 106 13.32 -23.15 -6.48
N ARG A 107 12.99 -23.78 -7.61
CA ARG A 107 12.04 -23.20 -8.57
C ARG A 107 10.61 -23.22 -8.02
N PRO A 108 9.74 -22.25 -8.35
CA PRO A 108 8.34 -22.22 -7.89
C PRO A 108 7.54 -23.51 -8.14
N SER A 109 7.81 -24.21 -9.25
CA SER A 109 7.15 -25.48 -9.57
C SER A 109 7.58 -26.62 -8.63
N GLN A 110 8.81 -26.58 -8.10
CA GLN A 110 9.43 -27.63 -7.29
C GLN A 110 9.26 -27.45 -5.78
N ARG A 111 8.72 -26.31 -5.33
CA ARG A 111 8.48 -26.04 -3.92
C ARG A 111 7.60 -27.14 -3.30
N ASN A 112 7.98 -27.59 -2.11
CA ASN A 112 7.23 -28.53 -1.28
C ASN A 112 5.88 -27.95 -0.83
N GLY A 113 4.98 -28.82 -0.39
CA GLY A 113 3.64 -28.43 0.05
C GLY A 113 2.62 -28.24 -1.08
N PRO A 114 1.34 -28.06 -0.73
CA PRO A 114 0.28 -27.75 -1.71
C PRO A 114 0.50 -26.37 -2.36
N LYS A 115 0.02 -26.16 -3.59
CA LYS A 115 0.16 -24.85 -4.26
C LYS A 115 -0.72 -23.76 -3.64
N THR A 116 -1.85 -24.16 -3.07
CA THR A 116 -2.75 -23.31 -2.32
C THR A 116 -3.07 -23.96 -0.97
N LEU A 117 -3.23 -23.14 0.06
CA LEU A 117 -3.55 -23.57 1.40
C LEU A 117 -4.78 -22.80 1.87
N VAL A 118 -5.83 -23.51 2.31
CA VAL A 118 -6.99 -22.88 2.94
C VAL A 118 -6.80 -22.90 4.44
N PHE A 119 -6.77 -21.73 5.06
CA PHE A 119 -6.56 -21.57 6.49
C PHE A 119 -7.42 -20.44 7.05
N GLU A 120 -8.11 -20.68 8.17
CA GLU A 120 -9.09 -19.74 8.75
C GLU A 120 -10.16 -19.24 7.76
N GLY A 121 -10.49 -20.03 6.74
CA GLY A 121 -11.48 -19.70 5.71
C GLY A 121 -10.93 -18.90 4.52
N GLU A 122 -9.63 -18.55 4.53
CA GLU A 122 -8.96 -17.79 3.48
C GLU A 122 -8.00 -18.66 2.68
N GLU A 123 -7.83 -18.35 1.39
CA GLU A 123 -6.91 -19.06 0.49
C GLU A 123 -5.57 -18.31 0.39
N TYR A 124 -4.48 -19.03 0.65
CA TYR A 124 -3.11 -18.54 0.56
C TYR A 124 -2.38 -19.25 -0.57
N LYS A 125 -1.49 -18.52 -1.25
CA LYS A 125 -0.65 -19.07 -2.33
C LYS A 125 0.74 -19.33 -1.80
N ILE A 126 1.40 -20.35 -2.34
CA ILE A 126 2.78 -20.66 -1.97
C ILE A 126 3.73 -19.54 -2.40
N ASP A 127 4.37 -18.89 -1.43
CA ASP A 127 5.35 -17.82 -1.68
C ASP A 127 6.75 -18.41 -1.87
N SER A 128 7.24 -19.17 -0.91
CA SER A 128 8.62 -19.65 -0.90
C SER A 128 8.78 -20.93 -0.09
N GLN A 129 9.82 -21.71 -0.42
CA GLN A 129 10.22 -22.86 0.38
C GLN A 129 11.37 -22.43 1.28
N ILE A 130 11.17 -22.49 2.60
CA ILE A 130 12.19 -22.09 3.58
C ILE A 130 13.23 -23.19 3.71
N ASP A 131 12.77 -24.43 3.85
CA ASP A 131 13.60 -25.62 3.91
C ASP A 131 12.85 -26.86 3.41
N ASN A 132 13.42 -28.06 3.58
CA ASN A 132 12.80 -29.31 3.14
C ASN A 132 11.44 -29.61 3.81
N ARG A 133 11.13 -28.98 4.94
CA ARG A 133 9.95 -29.20 5.79
C ARG A 133 9.06 -27.96 5.89
N LEU A 134 9.62 -26.75 5.89
CA LEU A 134 8.90 -25.49 6.05
C LEU A 134 8.65 -24.78 4.72
N THR A 135 7.42 -24.32 4.55
CA THR A 135 6.96 -23.57 3.38
C THR A 135 6.24 -22.31 3.82
N SER A 136 6.56 -21.18 3.18
CA SER A 136 5.86 -19.91 3.31
C SER A 136 4.67 -19.86 2.35
N TYR A 137 3.53 -19.39 2.86
CA TYR A 137 2.37 -19.03 2.06
C TYR A 137 2.01 -17.58 2.30
N GLU A 138 1.64 -16.88 1.24
CA GLU A 138 1.26 -15.48 1.28
C GLU A 138 -0.18 -15.25 0.80
N ARG A 139 -0.79 -14.19 1.33
CA ARG A 139 -2.02 -13.61 0.81
C ARG A 139 -1.93 -12.10 0.89
N THR A 140 -2.17 -11.44 -0.24
CA THR A 140 -2.09 -9.98 -0.35
C THR A 140 -3.46 -9.39 -0.63
N ILE A 141 -3.91 -8.48 0.24
CA ILE A 141 -5.11 -7.69 0.05
C ILE A 141 -4.70 -6.25 -0.23
N ARG A 142 -5.14 -5.67 -1.35
CA ARG A 142 -4.84 -4.27 -1.69
C ARG A 142 -6.12 -3.46 -1.82
N LYS A 143 -6.16 -2.29 -1.19
CA LYS A 143 -7.21 -1.29 -1.37
C LYS A 143 -6.59 0.11 -1.42
N GLY A 144 -6.63 0.72 -2.60
CA GLY A 144 -5.94 1.98 -2.86
C GLY A 144 -4.44 1.86 -2.60
N TYR A 145 -3.93 2.74 -1.73
CA TYR A 145 -2.52 2.81 -1.34
C TYR A 145 -2.16 1.93 -0.14
N THR A 146 -3.13 1.23 0.45
CA THR A 146 -2.88 0.34 1.59
C THR A 146 -2.92 -1.12 1.15
N MET A 147 -1.89 -1.85 1.58
CA MET A 147 -1.72 -3.28 1.37
C MET A 147 -1.68 -3.99 2.73
N VAL A 148 -2.41 -5.09 2.84
CA VAL A 148 -2.30 -6.07 3.92
C VAL A 148 -1.64 -7.30 3.32
N TRP A 149 -0.50 -7.69 3.88
CA TRP A 149 0.25 -8.86 3.50
C TRP A 149 0.17 -9.84 4.67
N GLU A 150 -0.34 -11.04 4.42
CA GLU A 150 -0.42 -12.10 5.41
C GLU A 150 0.52 -13.24 5.02
N ASP A 151 1.41 -13.61 5.93
CA ASP A 151 2.37 -14.71 5.77
C ASP A 151 2.04 -15.85 6.72
N LEU A 152 2.11 -17.08 6.21
CA LEU A 152 1.97 -18.30 6.99
C LEU A 152 3.22 -19.15 6.86
N ILE A 153 3.72 -19.64 8.00
CA ILE A 153 4.72 -20.71 8.01
C ILE A 153 4.01 -22.04 8.24
N TYR A 154 4.13 -22.93 7.26
CA TYR A 154 3.48 -24.23 7.25
C TYR A 154 4.51 -25.37 7.33
N ASP A 155 4.26 -26.33 8.21
CA ASP A 155 5.03 -27.56 8.30
C ASP A 155 4.42 -28.60 7.36
N VAL A 156 5.10 -28.90 6.25
CA VAL A 156 4.63 -29.84 5.24
C VAL A 156 4.53 -31.27 5.76
N LYS A 157 5.38 -31.64 6.74
CA LYS A 157 5.42 -32.99 7.32
C LYS A 157 4.29 -33.20 8.33
N ARG A 158 4.07 -32.23 9.23
CA ARG A 158 2.98 -32.25 10.23
C ARG A 158 1.62 -31.81 9.67
N LYS A 159 1.63 -31.14 8.51
CA LYS A 159 0.46 -30.58 7.83
C LYS A 159 -0.32 -29.57 8.67
N GLU A 160 0.41 -28.69 9.35
CA GLU A 160 -0.17 -27.67 10.22
C GLU A 160 0.52 -26.31 10.01
N VAL A 161 -0.21 -25.23 10.29
CA VAL A 161 0.35 -23.88 10.32
C VAL A 161 1.00 -23.65 11.68
N LEU A 162 2.25 -23.22 11.68
CA LEU A 162 3.02 -22.93 12.89
C LEU A 162 2.86 -21.49 13.34
N PHE A 163 2.84 -20.57 12.37
CA PHE A 163 2.92 -19.14 12.60
C PHE A 163 2.18 -18.39 11.50
N LYS A 164 1.51 -17.30 11.88
CA LYS A 164 0.92 -16.31 10.97
C LYS A 164 1.46 -14.93 11.32
N ALA A 165 1.94 -14.19 10.33
CA ALA A 165 2.23 -12.78 10.43
C ALA A 165 1.29 -11.98 9.54
N ILE A 166 0.93 -10.79 9.98
CA ILE A 166 0.14 -9.84 9.22
C ILE A 166 0.92 -8.53 9.23
N HIS A 167 1.31 -8.11 8.04
CA HIS A 167 1.99 -6.86 7.78
C HIS A 167 1.03 -5.92 7.07
N THR A 168 1.08 -4.65 7.44
CA THR A 168 0.26 -3.61 6.81
C THR A 168 1.18 -2.50 6.36
N HIS A 169 1.04 -2.10 5.11
CA HIS A 169 1.87 -1.06 4.52
C HIS A 169 0.98 -0.08 3.75
N THR A 170 1.19 1.21 3.94
CA THR A 170 0.60 2.25 3.09
C THR A 170 1.70 2.94 2.31
N GLY A 171 1.58 2.95 0.99
CA GLY A 171 2.60 3.49 0.10
C GLY A 171 2.24 3.34 -1.38
N THR A 172 3.02 3.99 -2.23
CA THR A 172 3.00 3.78 -3.67
C THR A 172 4.00 2.70 -4.06
N SER A 173 3.78 2.03 -5.19
CA SER A 173 4.83 1.21 -5.80
C SER A 173 5.98 2.12 -6.26
N SER A 174 7.22 1.75 -5.98
CA SER A 174 8.41 2.49 -6.42
C SER A 174 8.58 2.40 -7.93
N GLY A 175 8.59 3.55 -8.62
CA GLY A 175 8.89 3.66 -10.04
C GLY A 175 8.14 4.82 -10.68
N TRP A 176 8.86 5.66 -11.43
CA TRP A 176 8.37 6.82 -12.20
C TRP A 176 7.33 6.49 -13.30
N GLU A 177 6.69 5.33 -13.22
CA GLU A 177 5.67 4.84 -14.15
C GLU A 177 4.27 5.44 -13.89
N SER A 178 4.08 6.17 -12.78
CA SER A 178 2.78 6.78 -12.46
C SER A 178 2.88 8.19 -11.84
N LEU A 179 1.87 9.02 -12.09
CA LEU A 179 1.69 10.33 -11.43
C LEU A 179 1.32 10.21 -9.95
N GLU A 180 1.18 9.00 -9.41
CA GLU A 180 0.85 8.77 -8.00
C GLU A 180 2.02 9.15 -7.07
N GLU A 181 3.26 9.11 -7.55
CA GLU A 181 4.44 9.58 -6.81
C GLU A 181 4.40 11.09 -6.50
N LEU A 182 3.58 11.86 -7.22
CA LEU A 182 3.38 13.29 -6.94
C LEU A 182 2.46 13.53 -5.72
N LYS A 183 1.82 12.48 -5.19
CA LYS A 183 0.94 12.55 -4.01
C LYS A 183 1.77 12.44 -2.73
N PHE A 184 2.53 13.49 -2.45
CA PHE A 184 3.39 13.63 -1.25
C PHE A 184 2.68 13.35 0.09
N TRP A 185 1.35 13.38 0.13
CA TRP A 185 0.58 13.12 1.34
C TRP A 185 0.53 11.63 1.70
N ILE A 186 0.82 10.71 0.78
CA ILE A 186 0.77 9.26 1.06
C ILE A 186 1.78 8.90 2.15
N ASP A 187 3.00 9.44 2.06
CA ASP A 187 4.07 9.22 3.04
C ASP A 187 3.79 9.84 4.41
N SER A 188 2.77 10.71 4.51
CA SER A 188 2.33 11.28 5.80
C SER A 188 1.37 10.38 6.57
N ILE A 189 0.88 9.30 5.95
CA ILE A 189 0.04 8.31 6.62
C ILE A 189 0.97 7.35 7.36
N PRO A 190 0.93 7.32 8.71
CA PRO A 190 1.82 6.43 9.46
C PRO A 190 1.50 4.98 9.10
N ASN A 191 2.56 4.18 8.91
CA ASN A 191 2.42 2.74 8.92
C ASN A 191 2.02 2.28 10.33
N CYS A 192 1.37 1.14 10.41
CA CYS A 192 1.01 0.55 11.68
C CYS A 192 2.29 0.12 12.39
N GLU A 193 2.51 0.61 13.61
CA GLU A 193 3.61 0.17 14.45
C GLU A 193 3.36 -1.28 14.87
N SER A 194 4.35 -2.15 14.64
CA SER A 194 4.37 -3.56 15.06
C SER A 194 4.84 -3.71 16.49
#